data_AF-A0A1C5VHA1-F1
#
_entry.id   AF-A0A1C5VHA1-F1
#
_cell.length_a   1.000
_cell.length_b   1.000
_cell.length_c   1.000
_cell.angle_alpha   90.00
_cell.angle_beta   90.00
_cell.angle_gamma   90.00
#
_symmetry.space_group_name_H-M   'P 1'
#
loop_
_entity.id
_entity.type
_entity.pdbx_description
1 polymer ?
#
loop_
_entity_poly.entity_id
_entity_poly.type
_entity_poly.pdbx_seq_one_letter_code
_entity_poly.pdbx_strand_id
1 'polypeptide(L)' 'MEMDHTTFDWTLNYDEIDYIIEGTLSIIKNGKKVTAGPGEIILIPHGSSIQFQVEEHARFLYITYPADWANTTE' A
#
# COMPACT_ATOMS: atom_id res chain seq x y z
N MET A 1 2.74 2.36 9.29
CA MET A 1 1.31 2.67 9.21
C MET A 1 0.55 1.55 9.87
N GLU A 2 -0.56 1.88 10.52
CA GLU A 2 -1.51 0.91 11.08
C GLU A 2 -2.90 1.22 10.52
N MET A 3 -3.62 0.18 10.13
CA MET A 3 -4.95 0.27 9.56
C MET A 3 -5.82 -0.87 10.12
N ASP A 4 -7.12 -0.60 10.23
CA ASP A 4 -8.11 -1.52 10.78
C ASP A 4 -9.43 -1.37 10.00
N HIS A 5 -10.00 -2.48 9.52
CA HIS A 5 -11.25 -2.55 8.73
C HIS A 5 -11.43 -1.39 7.72
N THR A 6 -10.42 -1.14 6.89
CA THR A 6 -10.33 0.06 6.04
C THR A 6 -10.17 -0.32 4.57
N THR A 7 -10.85 0.41 3.68
CA THR A 7 -10.63 0.36 2.23
C THR A 7 -10.77 1.76 1.64
N PHE A 8 -9.81 2.19 0.83
CA PHE A 8 -9.88 3.50 0.15
C PHE A 8 -9.09 3.49 -1.17
N ASP A 9 -9.55 4.32 -2.10
CA ASP A 9 -8.88 4.58 -3.37
C ASP A 9 -7.67 5.50 -3.16
N TRP A 10 -6.56 5.20 -3.83
CA TRP A 10 -5.36 6.03 -3.81
C TRP A 10 -4.60 5.94 -5.14
N THR A 11 -4.06 7.07 -5.60
CA THR A 11 -3.14 7.11 -6.75
C THR A 11 -1.76 7.51 -6.25
N LEU A 12 -0.78 6.63 -6.44
CA LEU A 12 0.60 6.87 -6.05
C LEU A 12 1.34 7.52 -7.22
N ASN A 13 1.70 8.80 -7.08
CA ASN A 13 2.63 9.50 -7.98
C ASN A 13 4.09 9.32 -7.53
N TYR A 14 4.39 8.20 -6.91
CA TYR A 14 5.68 7.83 -6.35
C TYR A 14 5.77 6.31 -6.28
N ASP A 15 6.99 5.77 -6.17
CA ASP A 15 7.18 4.36 -5.85
C ASP A 15 7.02 4.15 -4.35
N GLU A 16 6.37 3.06 -3.95
CA GLU A 16 6.22 2.64 -2.56
C GLU A 16 6.56 1.16 -2.40
N ILE A 17 7.30 0.84 -1.33
CA ILE A 17 7.56 -0.52 -0.88
C ILE A 17 6.96 -0.69 0.52
N ASP A 18 6.07 -1.66 0.66
CA ASP A 18 5.46 -2.04 1.93
C ASP A 18 6.07 -3.33 2.45
N TYR A 19 6.62 -3.31 3.67
CA TYR A 19 6.97 -4.50 4.44
C TYR A 19 5.93 -4.73 5.53
N ILE A 20 5.27 -5.89 5.50
CA ILE A 20 4.19 -6.19 6.44
C ILE A 20 4.78 -6.73 7.74
N ILE A 21 4.47 -6.06 8.85
CA ILE A 21 4.95 -6.43 10.18
C ILE A 21 3.92 -7.32 10.87
N GLU A 22 2.65 -6.94 10.84
CA GLU A 22 1.52 -7.69 11.42
C GLU A 22 0.28 -7.56 10.54
N GLY A 23 -0.62 -8.54 10.63
CA GLY A 23 -1.88 -8.52 9.89
C GLY A 23 -1.71 -8.71 8.38
N THR A 24 -2.68 -8.21 7.61
CA THR A 24 -2.77 -8.48 6.17
C THR A 24 -3.13 -7.22 5.39
N LEU A 25 -2.27 -6.85 4.42
CA LEU A 25 -2.54 -5.77 3.48
C LEU A 25 -2.89 -6.34 2.10
N SER A 26 -3.94 -5.83 1.48
CA SER A 26 -4.30 -6.13 0.10
C SER A 26 -4.28 -4.88 -0.77
N ILE A 27 -3.68 -4.99 -1.95
CA ILE A 27 -3.66 -3.97 -3.00
C ILE A 27 -4.52 -4.46 -4.16
N ILE A 28 -5.56 -3.69 -4.49
CA ILE A 28 -6.46 -4.00 -5.60
C ILE A 28 -6.16 -3.05 -6.76
N LYS A 29 -5.88 -3.60 -7.94
CA LYS A 29 -5.66 -2.85 -9.18
C LYS A 29 -6.34 -3.55 -10.34
N ASN A 30 -7.21 -2.86 -11.07
CA ASN A 30 -7.94 -3.41 -12.23
C ASN A 30 -8.65 -4.75 -11.94
N GLY A 31 -9.30 -4.85 -10.77
CA GLY A 31 -10.00 -6.07 -10.32
C GLY A 31 -9.09 -7.23 -9.92
N LYS A 32 -7.76 -7.07 -9.98
CA LYS A 32 -6.79 -8.05 -9.46
C LYS A 32 -6.38 -7.65 -8.05
N LYS A 33 -6.25 -8.65 -7.18
CA LYS A 33 -5.83 -8.48 -5.78
C LYS A 33 -4.46 -9.10 -5.56
N VAL A 34 -3.55 -8.34 -4.98
CA VAL A 34 -2.29 -8.81 -4.40
C VAL A 34 -2.42 -8.67 -2.90
N THR A 35 -2.06 -9.71 -2.14
CA THR A 35 -2.18 -9.73 -0.69
C THR A 35 -0.84 -10.13 -0.09
N ALA A 36 -0.45 -9.45 0.99
CA ALA A 36 0.75 -9.75 1.76
C ALA A 36 0.43 -9.83 3.26
N GLY A 37 1.00 -10.83 3.92
CA GLY A 37 1.00 -11.03 5.37
C GLY A 37 2.37 -10.81 6.00
N PRO A 38 2.54 -11.10 7.30
CA PRO A 38 3.75 -10.76 8.04
C PRO A 38 5.04 -11.35 7.42
N GLY A 39 6.04 -10.48 7.20
CA GLY A 39 7.31 -10.84 6.59
C GLY A 39 7.35 -10.75 5.06
N GLU A 40 6.20 -10.54 4.41
CA GLU A 40 6.10 -10.35 2.97
C GLU A 40 6.23 -8.87 2.58
N ILE A 41 6.57 -8.64 1.31
CA ILE A 41 6.82 -7.30 0.76
C ILE A 41 5.95 -7.07 -0.47
N ILE A 42 5.38 -5.86 -0.59
CA ILE A 42 4.71 -5.38 -1.79
C ILE A 42 5.51 -4.21 -2.38
N LEU A 43 5.69 -4.21 -3.70
CA LEU A 43 6.12 -3.03 -4.46
C LEU A 43 4.90 -2.47 -5.20
N ILE A 44 4.62 -1.19 -5.01
CA ILE A 44 3.59 -0.43 -5.71
C ILE A 44 4.30 0.62 -6.59
N PRO A 45 4.34 0.41 -7.93
CA PRO A 45 5.07 1.31 -8.81
C PRO A 45 4.39 2.67 -8.98
N HIS A 46 5.19 3.71 -9.21
CA HIS A 46 4.75 5.06 -9.60
C HIS A 46 3.68 5.03 -10.71
N GLY A 47 2.67 5.90 -10.57
CA GLY A 47 1.52 6.03 -11.47
C GLY A 47 0.45 4.97 -11.25
N SER A 48 0.48 4.25 -10.12
CA SER A 48 -0.52 3.24 -9.80
C SER A 48 -1.74 3.84 -9.11
N SER A 49 -2.90 3.78 -9.76
CA SER A 49 -4.21 3.91 -9.11
C SER A 49 -4.67 2.56 -8.59
N ILE A 50 -4.89 2.49 -7.28
CA ILE A 50 -5.18 1.26 -6.54
C ILE A 50 -6.25 1.49 -5.46
N GLN A 51 -6.70 0.40 -4.85
CA GLN A 51 -7.32 0.44 -3.53
C GLN A 51 -6.41 -0.23 -2.52
N PHE A 52 -6.12 0.48 -1.44
CA PHE A 52 -5.60 -0.15 -0.23
C PHE A 52 -6.79 -0.80 0.50
N GLN A 53 -6.63 -2.05 0.90
CA GLN A 53 -7.64 -2.79 1.65
C GLN A 53 -7.00 -3.55 2.81
N VAL A 54 -7.60 -3.38 3.98
CA VAL A 54 -7.32 -4.14 5.20
C VAL A 54 -8.66 -4.64 5.75
N GLU A 55 -8.90 -5.95 5.63
CA GLU A 55 -10.18 -6.56 6.01
C GLU A 55 -10.35 -6.64 7.54
N GLU A 56 -9.25 -6.85 8.28
CA GLU A 56 -9.25 -6.89 9.76
C GLU A 56 -8.25 -5.86 10.32
N HIS A 57 -6.95 -6.16 10.29
CA HIS A 57 -5.88 -5.29 10.78
C HIS A 57 -4.61 -5.46 9.94
N ALA A 58 -3.83 -4.39 9.80
CA ALA A 58 -2.48 -4.43 9.23
C ALA A 58 -1.57 -3.38 9.86
N ARG A 59 -0.34 -3.78 10.19
CA ARG A 59 0.76 -2.89 10.58
C ARG A 59 1.91 -3.12 9.62
N PHE A 60 2.34 -2.08 8.92
CA PHE A 60 3.37 -2.18 7.89
C PHE A 60 4.27 -0.95 7.87
N LEU A 61 5.51 -1.15 7.42
CA LEU A 61 6.45 -0.08 7.10
C LEU A 61 6.29 0.24 5.61
N TYR A 62 6.12 1.51 5.27
CA TYR A 62 6.20 1.98 3.89
C TYR A 62 7.50 2.76 3.68
N ILE A 63 8.10 2.57 2.51
CA ILE A 63 9.30 3.28 2.06
C ILE A 63 8.98 3.86 0.70
N THR A 64 9.13 5.18 0.54
CA THR A 64 8.78 5.87 -0.70
C THR A 64 9.97 6.54 -1.37
N TYR A 65 9.87 6.71 -2.68
CA TYR A 65 10.72 7.61 -3.44
C TYR A 65 9.88 8.40 -4.46
N PRO A 66 9.97 9.75 -4.49
CA PRO A 66 10.78 10.61 -3.61
C PRO A 66 10.25 10.67 -2.16
N ALA A 67 11.08 11.17 -1.24
CA ALA A 67 10.75 11.19 0.19
C ALA A 67 9.55 12.07 0.55
N ASP A 68 9.39 13.21 -0.13
CA ASP A 68 8.23 14.11 0.04
C ASP A 68 7.03 13.65 -0.81
N TRP A 69 6.68 12.39 -0.64
CA TRP A 69 5.66 11.68 -1.43
C TRP A 69 4.29 12.39 -1.39
N ALA A 70 3.94 12.98 -0.24
CA ALA A 70 2.66 13.64 -0.03
C ALA A 70 2.48 14.91 -0.88
N ASN A 71 3.59 15.55 -1.27
CA ASN A 71 3.60 16.73 -2.14
C ASN A 71 3.99 16.38 -3.58
N THR A 72 4.12 15.09 -3.92
CA THR A 72 4.46 14.69 -5.28
C THR A 72 3.24 14.85 -6.18
N THR A 73 3.29 15.87 -7.04
CA THR A 73 2.32 16.10 -8.12
C THR A 73 2.76 15.36 -9.38
N GLU A 74 1.82 15.13 -10.31
CA GLU A 74 2.12 14.59 -11.65
C GLU A 74 3.22 15.38 -12.39
#